data_AF-A0A7C1XGC1-F1
#
_entry.id   AF-A0A7C1XGC1-F1
#
_cell.length_a   1.000
_cell.length_b   1.000
_cell.length_c   1.000
_cell.angle_alpha   90.00
_cell.angle_beta   90.00
_cell.angle_gamma   90.00
#
_symmetry.space_group_name_H-M   'P 1'
#
loop_
_entity.id
_entity.type
_entity.pdbx_description
1 polymer ?
#
loop_
_entity_poly.entity_id
_entity_poly.type
_entity_poly.pdbx_seq_one_letter_code
_entity_poly.pdbx_strand_id
1 'polypeptide(L)'
;MSRTLLAIVLLALMTAAQAGEFSQTLNAQLWAQPRDGDTVRRFAPLRRVVAALQEDATARLLIRYPGGEEGTLWAHELRGWLVSLGVESRRIDMIPGGVAARSVLLTVRGEQVRADQPPLVVPETEPAANPATAHLTERRE
;
A
#
# COMPACT_ATOMS: atom_id res chain seq x y z
N MET A 1 -0.41 -45.26 3.96
CA MET A 1 -1.19 -44.03 4.26
C MET A 1 -0.32 -42.78 4.50
N SER A 2 0.97 -42.89 4.85
CA SER A 2 1.85 -41.74 5.13
C SER A 2 2.33 -40.95 3.90
N ARG A 3 2.55 -41.62 2.76
CA ARG A 3 3.09 -40.98 1.54
C ARG A 3 2.08 -40.10 0.81
N THR A 4 0.81 -40.48 0.84
CA THR A 4 -0.30 -39.72 0.26
C THR A 4 -0.63 -38.46 1.06
N LEU A 5 -0.57 -38.52 2.39
CA LEU A 5 -0.69 -37.33 3.25
C LEU A 5 0.46 -36.34 3.01
N LEU A 6 1.70 -36.84 2.87
CA LEU A 6 2.85 -35.99 2.55
C LEU A 6 2.71 -35.31 1.18
N ALA A 7 2.20 -36.03 0.16
CA ALA A 7 1.99 -35.47 -1.17
C ALA A 7 0.89 -34.39 -1.19
N ILE A 8 -0.19 -34.57 -0.41
CA ILE A 8 -1.26 -33.57 -0.29
C ILE A 8 -0.77 -32.33 0.46
N VAL A 9 0.02 -32.50 1.52
CA VAL A 9 0.62 -31.39 2.25
C VAL A 9 1.63 -30.61 1.38
N LEU A 10 2.48 -31.30 0.62
CA LEU A 10 3.43 -30.66 -0.30
C LEU A 10 2.73 -29.92 -1.45
N LEU A 11 1.60 -30.45 -1.95
CA LEU A 11 0.81 -29.78 -2.99
C LEU A 11 0.09 -28.53 -2.46
N ALA A 12 -0.42 -28.58 -1.22
CA ALA A 12 -1.05 -27.44 -0.56
C ALA A 12 -0.07 -26.31 -0.22
N LEU A 13 1.21 -26.62 0.05
CA LEU A 13 2.24 -25.60 0.27
C LEU A 13 2.64 -24.85 -1.00
N MET A 14 2.57 -25.48 -2.18
CA MET A 14 2.92 -24.85 -3.47
C MET A 14 1.88 -23.83 -3.96
N THR A 15 0.69 -23.80 -3.36
CA THR A 15 -0.39 -22.86 -3.73
C THR A 15 -0.34 -21.54 -2.94
N ALA A 16 0.48 -21.47 -1.90
CA ALA A 16 0.64 -20.26 -1.10
C ALA A 16 1.74 -19.37 -1.70
N ALA A 17 1.39 -18.13 -2.02
CA ALA A 17 2.30 -17.02 -2.37
C ALA A 17 2.80 -16.95 -3.83
N GLN A 18 1.87 -16.90 -4.78
CA GLN A 18 2.05 -15.96 -5.89
C GLN A 18 1.42 -14.62 -5.46
N ALA A 19 2.15 -13.81 -4.70
CA ALA A 19 1.79 -12.40 -4.56
C ALA A 19 2.03 -11.75 -5.93
N GLY A 20 0.99 -11.75 -6.75
CA GLY A 20 1.07 -11.24 -8.12
C GLY A 20 1.46 -9.77 -8.10
N GLU A 21 2.64 -9.47 -8.62
CA GLU A 21 3.04 -8.10 -8.92
C GLU A 21 2.40 -7.70 -10.24
N PHE A 22 1.55 -6.68 -10.22
CA PHE A 22 0.85 -6.17 -11.40
C PHE A 22 1.33 -4.76 -11.71
N SER A 23 1.90 -4.56 -12.91
CA SER A 23 2.45 -3.27 -13.31
C SER A 23 1.79 -2.69 -14.55
N GLN A 24 1.55 -1.38 -14.57
CA GLN A 24 1.06 -0.61 -15.71
C GLN A 24 1.90 0.65 -15.91
N THR A 25 2.08 1.05 -17.17
CA THR A 25 2.80 2.28 -17.53
C THR A 25 1.81 3.36 -17.94
N LEU A 26 1.95 4.54 -17.36
CA LEU A 26 1.24 5.75 -17.75
C LEU A 26 2.22 6.71 -18.41
N ASN A 27 2.07 6.94 -19.72
CA ASN A 27 2.94 7.86 -20.45
C ASN A 27 2.49 9.32 -20.30
N ALA A 28 3.44 10.24 -20.51
CA ALA A 28 3.20 11.68 -20.38
C ALA A 28 2.18 12.19 -21.40
N GLN A 29 2.10 11.59 -22.59
CA GLN A 29 1.17 11.99 -23.64
C GLN A 29 -0.29 11.71 -23.25
N LEU A 30 -0.56 10.55 -22.65
CA LEU A 30 -1.87 10.20 -22.12
C LEU A 30 -2.21 11.10 -20.94
N TRP A 31 -1.24 11.39 -20.07
CA TRP A 31 -1.44 12.30 -18.94
C TRP A 31 -1.69 13.75 -19.34
N ALA A 32 -1.11 14.20 -20.47
CA ALA A 32 -1.27 15.55 -20.99
C ALA A 32 -2.66 15.83 -21.57
N GLN A 33 -3.53 14.81 -21.71
CA GLN A 33 -4.92 15.03 -22.08
C GLN A 33 -5.66 15.86 -21.01
N PRO A 34 -6.79 16.50 -21.35
CA PRO A 34 -7.62 17.18 -20.35
C PRO A 34 -7.97 16.23 -19.19
N ARG A 35 -7.62 16.64 -17.97
CA ARG A 35 -7.77 15.82 -16.75
C ARG A 35 -8.99 16.30 -15.99
N ASP A 36 -10.15 15.85 -16.41
CA ASP A 36 -11.37 15.85 -15.61
C ASP A 36 -11.61 14.45 -15.01
N GLY A 37 -12.48 14.35 -14.00
CA GLY A 37 -12.73 13.09 -13.31
C GLY A 37 -13.24 11.97 -14.24
N ASP A 38 -14.05 12.28 -15.25
CA ASP A 38 -14.58 11.29 -16.20
C ASP A 38 -13.53 10.83 -17.22
N THR A 39 -12.64 11.72 -17.63
CA THR A 39 -11.55 11.41 -18.55
C THR A 39 -10.47 10.57 -17.86
N VAL A 40 -10.04 10.96 -16.67
CA VAL A 40 -9.04 10.20 -15.90
C VAL A 40 -9.54 8.80 -15.55
N ARG A 41 -10.83 8.65 -15.20
CA ARG A 41 -11.48 7.34 -14.98
C ARG A 41 -11.42 6.41 -16.19
N ARG A 42 -11.28 6.94 -17.41
CA ARG A 42 -11.26 6.14 -18.64
C ARG A 42 -9.85 5.69 -19.04
N PHE A 43 -8.80 6.20 -18.40
CA PHE A 43 -7.44 5.76 -18.69
C PHE A 43 -7.26 4.29 -18.32
N ALA A 44 -7.02 3.45 -19.33
CA ALA A 44 -6.91 2.01 -19.15
C ALA A 44 -5.87 1.58 -18.09
N PRO A 45 -4.67 2.19 -18.00
CA PRO A 45 -3.72 1.91 -16.92
C PRO A 45 -4.30 2.14 -15.52
N LEU A 46 -5.02 3.26 -15.33
CA LEU A 46 -5.58 3.62 -14.02
C LEU A 46 -6.73 2.71 -13.64
N ARG A 47 -7.62 2.39 -14.60
CA ARG A 47 -8.73 1.45 -14.37
C ARG A 47 -8.24 0.10 -13.87
N ARG A 48 -7.20 -0.45 -14.51
CA ARG A 48 -6.66 -1.75 -14.12
C ARG A 48 -6.00 -1.72 -12.75
N VAL A 49 -5.25 -0.65 -12.45
CA VAL A 49 -4.63 -0.45 -11.13
C VAL A 49 -5.69 -0.33 -10.03
N VAL A 50 -6.74 0.47 -10.25
CA VAL A 50 -7.83 0.61 -9.28
C VAL A 50 -8.58 -0.71 -9.09
N ALA A 51 -8.88 -1.44 -10.17
CA ALA A 51 -9.50 -2.76 -10.07
C ALA A 51 -8.64 -3.75 -9.26
N ALA A 52 -7.34 -3.83 -9.54
CA ALA A 52 -6.42 -4.69 -8.78
C ALA A 52 -6.34 -4.31 -7.29
N LEU A 53 -6.40 -3.02 -6.94
CA LEU A 53 -6.43 -2.55 -5.55
C LEU A 53 -7.79 -2.79 -4.85
N GLN A 54 -8.86 -3.00 -5.62
CA GLN A 54 -10.18 -3.35 -5.10
C GLN A 54 -10.33 -4.86 -4.88
N GLU A 55 -9.66 -5.67 -5.68
CA GLU A 55 -9.61 -7.14 -5.54
C GLU A 55 -8.87 -7.57 -4.26
N ASP A 56 -7.85 -6.81 -3.84
CA ASP A 56 -7.10 -7.03 -2.61
C ASP A 56 -7.03 -5.74 -1.77
N ALA A 57 -7.77 -5.71 -0.67
CA ALA A 57 -7.81 -4.57 0.26
C ALA A 57 -6.46 -4.33 0.97
N THR A 58 -5.58 -5.32 1.05
CA THR A 58 -4.25 -5.24 1.65
C THR A 58 -3.17 -4.82 0.65
N ALA A 59 -3.45 -4.90 -0.66
CA ALA A 59 -2.49 -4.51 -1.67
C ALA A 59 -2.10 -3.02 -1.56
N ARG A 60 -0.85 -2.72 -1.90
CA ARG A 60 -0.30 -1.36 -1.98
C ARG A 60 0.05 -1.02 -3.41
N LEU A 61 -0.07 0.26 -3.75
CA LEU A 61 0.37 0.84 -5.01
C LEU A 61 1.73 1.51 -4.80
N LEU A 62 2.71 1.18 -5.63
CA LEU A 62 3.94 1.93 -5.78
C LEU A 62 3.90 2.74 -7.09
N ILE A 63 4.08 4.04 -6.99
CA ILE A 63 4.23 4.97 -8.11
C ILE A 63 5.71 5.30 -8.27
N ARG A 64 6.34 4.81 -9.34
CA ARG A 64 7.69 5.27 -9.72
C ARG A 64 7.58 6.32 -10.81
N TYR A 65 8.23 7.46 -10.61
CA TYR A 65 8.08 8.63 -11.47
C TYR A 65 9.44 9.24 -11.83
N PRO A 66 9.56 9.99 -12.93
CA PRO A 66 10.79 10.70 -13.27
C PRO A 66 11.20 11.65 -12.13
N GLY A 67 12.49 11.81 -11.87
CA GLY A 67 12.96 12.84 -10.93
C GLY A 67 12.72 14.26 -11.46
N GLY A 68 13.04 15.26 -10.63
CA GLY A 68 12.88 16.67 -10.96
C GLY A 68 11.48 17.21 -10.70
N GLU A 69 11.33 18.53 -10.78
CA GLU A 69 10.12 19.26 -10.38
C GLU A 69 8.88 18.82 -11.17
N GLU A 70 9.01 18.68 -12.49
CA GLU A 70 7.92 18.24 -13.37
C GLU A 70 7.45 16.83 -13.01
N GLY A 71 8.38 15.91 -12.77
CA GLY A 71 8.08 14.53 -12.38
C GLY A 71 7.41 14.47 -11.01
N THR A 72 7.89 15.26 -10.04
CA THR A 72 7.27 15.39 -8.71
C THR A 72 5.84 15.92 -8.82
N LEU A 73 5.63 17.01 -9.56
CA LEU A 73 4.30 17.60 -9.77
C LEU A 73 3.35 16.57 -10.38
N TRP A 74 3.77 15.90 -11.46
CA TRP A 74 2.99 14.86 -12.11
C TRP A 74 2.59 13.76 -11.13
N ALA A 75 3.54 13.24 -10.35
CA ALA A 75 3.27 12.14 -9.44
C ALA A 75 2.30 12.54 -8.30
N HIS A 76 2.38 13.78 -7.80
CA HIS A 76 1.45 14.30 -6.79
C HIS A 76 0.04 14.52 -7.34
N GLU A 77 -0.10 15.07 -8.55
CA GLU A 77 -1.40 15.18 -9.21
C GLU A 77 -2.01 13.79 -9.42
N LEU A 78 -1.22 12.83 -9.90
CA LEU A 78 -1.68 11.46 -10.12
C LEU A 78 -2.16 10.80 -8.82
N ARG A 79 -1.44 10.99 -7.71
CA ARG A 79 -1.89 10.54 -6.39
C ARG A 79 -3.22 11.18 -5.99
N GLY A 80 -3.39 12.49 -6.20
CA GLY A 80 -4.66 13.19 -5.92
C GLY A 80 -5.84 12.62 -6.72
N TRP A 81 -5.62 12.32 -7.99
CA TRP A 81 -6.62 11.66 -8.84
C TRP A 81 -6.95 10.24 -8.34
N LEU A 82 -5.95 9.41 -8.04
CA LEU A 82 -6.18 8.06 -7.52
C LEU A 82 -6.97 8.06 -6.21
N VAL A 83 -6.70 9.02 -5.32
CA VAL A 83 -7.49 9.23 -4.10
C VAL A 83 -8.93 9.58 -4.43
N SER A 84 -9.15 10.45 -5.40
CA SER A 84 -10.50 10.81 -5.88
C SER A 84 -11.24 9.63 -6.55
N LEU A 85 -10.51 8.60 -6.99
CA LEU A 85 -11.06 7.33 -7.50
C LEU A 85 -11.31 6.29 -6.39
N GLY A 86 -11.08 6.65 -5.12
CA GLY A 86 -11.34 5.78 -3.97
C GLY A 86 -10.14 4.98 -3.49
N VAL A 87 -8.93 5.25 -3.99
CA VAL A 87 -7.71 4.61 -3.46
C VAL A 87 -7.28 5.33 -2.19
N GLU A 88 -7.20 4.60 -1.07
CA GLU A 88 -6.73 5.18 0.19
C GLU A 88 -5.28 5.65 0.08
N SER A 89 -5.00 6.89 0.47
CA SER A 89 -3.64 7.44 0.33
C SER A 89 -2.56 6.65 1.08
N ARG A 90 -2.89 6.00 2.20
CA ARG A 90 -1.92 5.21 2.99
C ARG A 90 -1.42 3.96 2.25
N ARG A 91 -2.14 3.54 1.21
CA ARG A 91 -1.82 2.42 0.34
C ARG A 91 -0.97 2.85 -0.86
N ILE A 92 -0.63 4.13 -0.99
CA ILE A 92 0.14 4.67 -2.13
C ILE A 92 1.53 5.09 -1.66
N ASP A 93 2.55 4.41 -2.15
CA ASP A 93 3.95 4.76 -1.99
C ASP A 93 4.46 5.45 -3.27
N MET A 94 5.36 6.43 -3.15
CA MET A 94 5.90 7.20 -4.28
C MET A 94 7.44 7.19 -4.22
N ILE A 95 8.10 6.79 -5.31
CA ILE A 95 9.57 6.75 -5.40
C ILE A 95 10.04 7.47 -6.67
N PRO A 96 10.93 8.48 -6.57
CA PRO A 96 11.52 9.10 -7.76
C PRO A 96 12.57 8.18 -8.41
N GLY A 97 12.71 8.30 -9.73
CA GLY A 97 13.71 7.60 -10.52
C GLY A 97 13.32 6.18 -10.94
N GLY A 98 14.24 5.52 -11.66
CA GLY A 98 14.06 4.13 -12.12
C GLY A 98 13.02 3.94 -13.24
N VAL A 99 12.59 5.02 -13.88
CA VAL A 99 11.64 5.03 -15.01
C VAL A 99 12.10 6.01 -16.09
N ALA A 100 11.64 5.83 -17.32
CA ALA A 100 11.92 6.76 -18.41
C ALA A 100 11.29 8.14 -18.14
N ALA A 101 11.95 9.21 -18.57
CA ALA A 101 11.56 10.60 -18.28
C ALA A 101 10.11 10.97 -18.66
N ARG A 102 9.48 10.21 -19.56
CA ARG A 102 8.12 10.48 -20.07
C ARG A 102 7.10 9.43 -19.63
N SER A 103 7.35 8.75 -18.51
CA SER A 103 6.47 7.70 -18.01
C SER A 103 6.46 7.62 -16.50
N VAL A 104 5.30 7.26 -15.94
CA VAL A 104 5.15 6.80 -14.57
C VAL A 104 4.83 5.30 -14.60
N LEU A 105 5.49 4.53 -13.75
CA LEU A 105 5.20 3.12 -13.54
C LEU A 105 4.33 2.95 -12.30
N LEU A 106 3.23 2.21 -12.46
CA LEU A 106 2.25 1.91 -11.43
C LEU A 106 2.31 0.43 -11.11
N THR A 107 2.78 0.07 -9.93
CA THR A 107 2.95 -1.33 -9.51
C THR A 107 2.05 -1.62 -8.32
N VAL A 108 1.08 -2.51 -8.50
CA VAL A 108 0.26 -3.07 -7.43
C VAL A 108 0.97 -4.32 -6.90
N ARG A 109 1.17 -4.35 -5.58
CA ARG A 109 1.80 -5.46 -4.86
C ARG A 109 0.92 -5.86 -3.69
N GLY A 110 0.67 -7.16 -3.50
CA GLY A 110 0.06 -7.66 -2.28
C GLY A 110 0.92 -7.33 -1.05
N GLU A 111 0.31 -7.23 0.13
CA GLU A 111 1.07 -7.05 1.36
C GLU A 111 1.94 -8.29 1.59
N GLN A 112 3.23 -8.17 1.28
CA GLN A 112 4.22 -9.10 1.81
C GLN A 112 4.32 -8.77 3.29
N VAL A 113 3.91 -9.71 4.16
CA VAL A 113 4.32 -9.70 5.57
C VAL A 113 5.82 -9.45 5.55
N ARG A 114 6.23 -8.22 5.89
CA ARG A 114 7.64 -7.85 5.89
C ARG A 114 8.28 -8.74 6.95
N ALA A 115 8.95 -9.81 6.52
CA ALA A 115 9.66 -10.73 7.40
C ALA A 115 10.71 -10.02 8.29
N ASP A 116 11.00 -8.76 7.98
CA ASP A 116 11.98 -7.89 8.63
C ASP A 116 11.36 -6.81 9.54
N GLN A 117 10.02 -6.79 9.71
CA GLN A 117 9.37 -5.92 10.68
C GLN A 117 9.07 -6.78 11.92
N PRO A 118 9.83 -6.66 13.03
CA PRO A 118 9.41 -7.27 14.28
C PRO A 118 8.00 -6.77 14.61
N PRO A 119 7.13 -7.61 15.20
CA PRO A 119 5.81 -7.16 15.60
C PRO A 119 5.98 -5.85 16.38
N LEU A 120 5.21 -4.83 16.02
CA LEU A 120 5.08 -3.64 16.85
C LEU A 120 4.76 -4.15 18.25
N VAL A 121 5.74 -4.12 19.14
CA VAL A 121 5.49 -4.17 20.57
C VAL A 121 4.74 -2.88 20.80
N VAL A 122 3.42 -2.97 20.76
CA VAL A 122 2.56 -1.95 21.31
C VAL A 122 3.05 -1.87 22.75
N PRO A 123 3.66 -0.76 23.21
CA PRO A 123 3.91 -0.64 24.63
C PRO A 123 2.53 -0.77 25.26
N GLU A 124 2.31 -1.88 25.96
CA GLU A 124 1.17 -2.05 26.84
C GLU A 124 1.19 -0.78 27.68
N THR A 125 0.24 0.11 27.45
CA THR A 125 0.10 1.34 28.23
C THR A 125 -0.11 0.85 29.64
N GLU A 126 0.98 0.86 30.41
CA GLU A 126 0.99 0.70 31.84
C GLU A 126 -0.17 1.56 32.36
N PRO A 127 -1.18 0.97 33.02
CA PRO A 127 -2.31 1.74 33.49
C PRO A 127 -1.73 2.76 34.46
N ALA A 128 -1.80 4.04 34.07
CA ALA A 128 -1.34 5.16 34.86
C ALA A 128 -1.85 4.96 36.29
N ALA A 129 -0.92 4.83 37.23
CA ALA A 129 -1.22 4.70 38.64
C ALA A 129 -2.20 5.81 39.03
N ASN A 130 -3.41 5.41 39.44
CA ASN A 130 -4.45 6.31 39.86
C ASN A 130 -3.95 7.14 41.06
N PRO A 131 -3.83 8.48 40.96
CA PRO A 131 -3.39 9.31 42.09
C PRO A 131 -4.42 9.38 43.23
N ALA A 132 -5.61 8.77 43.08
CA ALA A 132 -6.67 8.84 44.07
C ALA A 132 -6.50 7.93 45.32
N THR A 133 -5.48 7.07 45.38
CA THR A 133 -5.23 6.19 46.54
C THR A 133 -4.22 6.74 47.56
N ALA A 134 -3.66 7.93 47.36
CA ALA A 134 -2.61 8.49 48.23
C ALA A 134 -3.12 9.20 49.50
N HIS A 135 -4.44 9.26 49.75
CA HIS A 135 -5.01 9.97 50.90
C HIS A 135 -5.82 9.05 51.81
N LEU A 136 -5.20 8.07 52.49
CA LEU A 136 -5.83 7.46 53.67
C LEU A 136 -4.88 6.71 54.63
N THR A 137 -3.68 7.22 54.92
CA THR A 137 -2.85 6.57 55.96
C THR A 137 -1.89 7.51 56.70
N GLU A 138 -2.37 8.60 57.28
CA GLU A 138 -1.59 9.32 58.33
C GLU A 138 -2.49 10.24 59.16
N ARG A 139 -3.24 9.65 60.11
CA ARG A 139 -3.84 10.34 61.27
C ARG A 139 -4.00 9.38 62.45
N ARG A 140 -2.85 8.94 62.95
CA ARG A 140 -2.54 8.62 64.36
C ARG A 140 -1.08 9.10 64.43
N GLU A 141 -0.70 10.08 65.22
CA GLU A 141 -0.86 10.24 66.67
C GLU A 141 -0.84 11.73 67.05
#